data_AF-A0A1G3ELD9-F1
#
_entry.id   AF-A0A1G3ELD9-F1
#
_cell.length_a   1.000
_cell.length_b   1.000
_cell.length_c   1.000
_cell.angle_alpha   90.00
_cell.angle_beta   90.00
_cell.angle_gamma   90.00
#
_symmetry.space_group_name_H-M   'P 1'
#
loop_
_entity.id
_entity.type
_entity.pdbx_description
1 polymer ?
#
loop_
_entity_poly.entity_id
_entity_poly.type
_entity_poly.pdbx_seq_one_letter_code
_entity_poly.pdbx_strand_id
1 'polypeptide(L)' 'MQSPCRRQCCLDDTDRCIGCGRLLAEILEWGSASNARRREICAAAQGRLRKPGSATA' A
#
# COMPACT_ATOMS: atom_id res chain seq x y z
N MET A 1 -5.49 14.58 -2.26
CA MET A 1 -5.77 13.13 -2.27
C MET A 1 -5.53 12.58 -0.89
N GLN A 2 -6.48 11.80 -0.35
CA GLN A 2 -6.31 11.15 0.95
C GLN A 2 -5.41 9.93 0.82
N SER A 3 -4.55 9.71 1.81
CA SER A 3 -3.71 8.51 1.89
C SER A 3 -4.58 7.30 2.21
N PRO A 4 -4.40 6.16 1.53
CA PRO A 4 -5.13 4.92 1.84
C PRO A 4 -4.63 4.23 3.12
N CYS A 5 -3.78 4.91 3.91
CA CYS A 5 -3.20 4.36 5.12
C CYS A 5 -4.27 4.17 6.22
N ARG A 6 -4.43 2.93 6.68
CA ARG A 6 -5.36 2.55 7.75
C ARG A 6 -4.71 2.56 9.14
N ARG A 7 -3.50 3.15 9.26
CA ARG A 7 -2.67 3.18 10.48
C ARG A 7 -2.34 1.79 11.08
N GLN A 8 -2.50 0.74 10.28
CA GLN A 8 -2.10 -0.62 10.58
C GLN A 8 -0.98 -1.00 9.61
N CYS A 9 0.23 -0.50 9.85
CA CYS A 9 1.38 -0.74 8.99
C CYS A 9 2.18 -1.94 9.51
N CYS A 10 1.97 -3.09 8.88
CA CYS A 10 2.87 -4.25 8.98
C CYS A 10 3.31 -4.58 7.56
N LEU A 11 4.62 -4.58 7.30
CA LEU A 11 5.18 -4.97 6.01
C LEU A 11 5.40 -6.50 6.02
N ASP A 12 5.17 -7.15 4.89
CA ASP A 12 5.58 -8.54 4.65
C ASP A 12 7.02 -8.63 4.11
N ASP A 13 7.50 -9.84 3.84
CA ASP A 13 8.84 -10.10 3.29
C ASP A 13 9.08 -9.46 1.90
N THR A 14 8.03 -8.97 1.25
CA THR A 14 8.10 -8.27 -0.05
C THR A 14 7.99 -6.76 0.10
N ASP A 15 8.20 -6.23 1.31
CA ASP A 15 8.06 -4.82 1.64
C ASP A 15 6.65 -4.27 1.34
N ARG A 16 5.62 -5.14 1.35
CA ARG A 16 4.24 -4.74 1.11
C ARG A 16 3.51 -4.61 2.43
N CYS A 17 2.88 -3.46 2.64
CA CYS A 17 2.00 -3.21 3.76
C CYS A 17 0.75 -4.08 3.65
N ILE A 18 0.57 -5.01 4.59
CA ILE A 18 -0.58 -5.92 4.63
C ILE A 18 -1.90 -5.18 4.91
N GLY A 19 -1.84 -4.01 5.55
CA GLY A 19 -3.03 -3.23 5.92
C GLY A 19 -3.58 -2.36 4.79
N CYS A 20 -2.71 -1.77 3.96
CA CYS A 20 -3.12 -0.87 2.88
C CYS A 20 -2.69 -1.32 1.47
N GLY A 21 -1.92 -2.40 1.34
CA GLY A 21 -1.47 -2.98 0.08
C GLY A 21 -0.33 -2.24 -0.63
N ARG A 22 0.16 -1.14 -0.05
CA ARG A 22 1.24 -0.34 -0.63
C ARG A 22 2.61 -0.96 -0.36
N LEU A 23 3.54 -0.82 -1.29
CA LEU A 23 4.94 -1.16 -1.10
C LEU A 23 5.66 -0.09 -0.28
N LEU A 24 6.75 -0.46 0.41
CA LEU A 24 7.59 0.47 1.15
C LEU A 24 8.09 1.61 0.25
N ALA A 25 8.56 1.29 -0.95
CA ALA A 25 8.98 2.28 -1.95
C ALA A 25 7.85 3.28 -2.28
N GLU A 26 6.61 2.79 -2.43
CA GLU A 26 5.45 3.66 -2.69
C GLU A 26 5.13 4.52 -1.45
N ILE A 27 5.27 3.99 -0.23
CA ILE A 27 5.08 4.72 1.03
C ILE A 27 6.09 5.86 1.13
N LEU A 28 7.36 5.61 0.83
CA LEU A 28 8.42 6.61 0.80
C LEU A 28 8.19 7.67 -0.28
N GLU A 29 7.73 7.26 -1.47
CA GLU A 29 7.46 8.17 -2.60
C GLU A 29 6.24 9.08 -2.34
N TRP A 30 5.31 8.71 -1.46
CA TRP A 30 4.01 9.40 -1.32
C TRP A 30 4.08 10.92 -1.17
N GLY A 31 5.04 11.40 -0.37
CA GLY A 31 5.19 12.81 -0.04
C GLY A 31 5.48 13.66 -1.27
N SER A 32 6.32 13.15 -2.17
CA SER A 32 6.73 13.80 -3.42
C SER A 32 5.92 13.36 -4.64
N ALA A 33 5.12 12.29 -4.53
CA ALA A 33 4.30 11.78 -5.62
C ALA A 33 3.27 12.81 -6.13
N SER A 34 3.16 12.93 -7.46
CA SER A 34 2.12 13.72 -8.12
C SER A 34 0.72 13.12 -7.86
N ASN A 35 -0.34 13.91 -8.08
CA ASN A 35 -1.71 13.39 -7.92
C ASN A 35 -2.04 12.24 -8.88
N ALA A 36 -1.46 12.22 -10.09
CA ALA A 36 -1.59 11.09 -11.01
C ALA A 36 -0.92 9.84 -10.43
N ARG A 37 0.32 9.99 -9.97
CA ARG A 37 1.08 8.89 -9.36
C ARG A 37 0.41 8.32 -8.12
N ARG A 38 -0.12 9.19 -7.25
CA ARG A 38 -0.86 8.78 -6.06
C ARG A 38 -2.07 7.91 -6.42
N ARG A 39 -2.79 8.22 -7.51
CA ARG A 39 -3.92 7.40 -7.99
C ARG A 39 -3.46 6.02 -8.45
N GLU A 40 -2.36 5.94 -9.18
CA GLU A 40 -1.77 4.66 -9.61
C GLU A 40 -1.39 3.80 -8.40
N ILE A 41 -0.69 4.37 -7.42
CA ILE A 41 -0.31 3.69 -6.17
C ILE A 41 -1.55 3.14 -5.46
N CYS A 42 -2.61 3.94 -5.33
CA CYS A 42 -3.85 3.49 -4.69
C CYS A 42 -4.53 2.35 -5.45
N ALA A 43 -4.62 2.45 -6.78
CA ALA A 43 -5.22 1.39 -7.61
C ALA A 43 -4.42 0.09 -7.52
N ALA A 44 -3.09 0.17 -7.60
CA ALA A 44 -2.20 -0.98 -7.46
C ALA A 44 -2.32 -1.62 -6.05
N ALA A 45 -2.30 -0.79 -5.01
CA ALA A 45 -2.41 -1.25 -3.62
C ALA A 45 -3.74 -1.97 -3.35
N GLN A 46 -4.86 -1.46 -3.88
CA GLN A 46 -6.16 -2.13 -3.82
C GLN A 46 -6.16 -3.47 -4.58
N GLY A 47 -5.48 -3.52 -5.74
CA GLY A 47 -5.29 -4.77 -6.49
C GLY A 47 -4.53 -5.84 -5.69
N ARG A 48 -3.53 -5.44 -4.90
CA ARG A 48 -2.73 -6.35 -4.06
C ARG A 48 -3.48 -6.85 -2.83
N LEU A 49 -4.38 -6.03 -2.25
CA LEU A 49 -5.25 -6.44 -1.15
C LEU A 49 -6.26 -7.54 -1.55
N ARG A 50 -6.61 -7.63 -2.84
CA ARG A 50 -7.53 -8.66 -3.35
C ARG A 50 -6.94 -10.07 -3.46
N LYS A 51 -5.64 -10.26 -3.18
CA LYS A 51 -5.07 -11.61 -3.01
C LYS A 51 -5.06 -11.96 -1.52
N PRO A 52 -5.89 -12.92 -1.06
CA PRO A 52 -5.85 -13.38 0.32
C PRO A 52 -4.58 -14.23 0.49
N GLY A 53 -3.55 -13.65 1.10
CA GLY A 53 -2.37 -14.37 1.55
C GLY A 53 -2.32 -14.29 3.07
N SER A 54 -2.83 -15.34 3.72
CA SER A 54 -2.61 -15.72 5.12
C SER A 54 -2.74 -14.63 6.19
N ALA A 55 -3.96 -14.42 6.69
CA ALA A 55 -4.14 -14.15 8.11
C ALA A 55 -4.05 -15.51 8.83
N THR A 56 -2.90 -15.80 9.44
CA THR A 56 -2.75 -16.93 10.36
C THR A 56 -2.24 -16.38 11.69
N ALA A 57 -2.93 -16.79 12.75
CA ALA A 57 -2.79 -16.48 14.18
C ALA A 57 -3.41 -15.16 14.65
#